data_AF-A0A2I0B521-F1
#
_entry.id   AF-A0A2I0B521-F1
#
_cell.length_a   1.000
_cell.length_b   1.000
_cell.length_c   1.000
_cell.angle_alpha   90.00
_cell.angle_beta   90.00
_cell.angle_gamma   90.00
#
_symmetry.space_group_name_H-M   'P 1'
#
loop_
_entity.id
_entity.type
_entity.pdbx_description
1 polymer ?
#
loop_
_entity_poly.entity_id
_entity_poly.type
_entity_poly.pdbx_seq_one_letter_code
_entity_poly.pdbx_strand_id
1 'polypeptide(L)'
;MMAITCSKTLVFYQALLFALPLKVLAETCETDNSFFNMPLLFVIALIGATVGGLLARQRRGELKRLNDQLRQINAALRRQAKIESYAPNLSYAPVGRMPDAEVIVDPKKEELITKLRMGKNHLRNQELEKAFLEFKAALQLAKALGDHVEEKKAARGLGASLQRQGKYKEAIKFHSKVLEIANGAGEDSGITEAYGAIADCYTELGDLEKAGKFYDKYIARLEKD
;
A
#
# COMPACT_ATOMS: atom_id res chain seq x y z
N MET A 1 4.38 -15.88 -61.17
CA MET A 1 5.70 -16.36 -60.73
C MET A 1 6.44 -15.27 -59.95
N MET A 2 5.87 -14.78 -58.83
CA MET A 2 6.38 -13.60 -58.10
C MET A 2 6.24 -13.71 -56.58
N ALA A 3 5.88 -14.88 -56.05
CA ALA A 3 5.63 -15.10 -54.61
C ALA A 3 6.72 -15.92 -53.89
N ILE A 4 7.71 -16.47 -54.61
CA ILE A 4 8.72 -17.39 -54.03
C ILE A 4 10.06 -16.68 -53.75
N THR A 5 10.28 -15.48 -54.27
CA THR A 5 11.55 -14.75 -54.14
C THR A 5 11.65 -13.88 -52.87
N CYS A 6 10.54 -13.53 -52.22
CA CYS A 6 10.53 -12.64 -51.04
C CYS A 6 10.80 -13.37 -49.71
N SER A 7 10.48 -14.66 -49.60
CA SER A 7 10.72 -15.43 -48.37
C SER A 7 12.19 -15.85 -48.18
N LYS A 8 12.91 -16.15 -49.28
CA LYS A 8 14.32 -16.57 -49.22
C LYS A 8 15.27 -15.45 -48.81
N THR A 9 14.97 -14.20 -49.19
CA THR A 9 15.78 -13.03 -48.82
C THR A 9 15.62 -12.68 -47.34
N LEU A 10 14.43 -12.86 -46.77
CA LEU A 10 14.16 -12.56 -45.36
C LEU A 10 14.85 -13.55 -44.40
N VAL A 11 14.89 -14.83 -44.76
CA VAL A 11 15.56 -15.88 -43.96
C VAL A 11 17.08 -15.72 -43.99
N PHE A 12 17.65 -15.31 -45.13
CA PHE A 12 19.09 -15.04 -45.24
C PHE A 12 19.56 -13.85 -44.38
N TYR A 13 18.76 -12.79 -44.29
CA TYR A 13 19.07 -11.64 -43.43
C TYR A 13 18.98 -11.97 -41.93
N GLN A 14 18.00 -12.78 -41.53
CA GLN A 14 17.83 -13.22 -40.14
C GLN A 14 18.99 -14.14 -39.69
N ALA A 15 19.52 -14.98 -40.59
CA ALA A 15 20.63 -15.89 -40.30
C ALA A 15 22.00 -15.16 -40.23
N LEU A 16 22.20 -14.11 -41.03
CA LEU A 16 23.45 -13.33 -41.03
C LEU A 16 23.64 -12.54 -39.71
N LEU A 17 22.54 -12.14 -39.06
CA LEU A 17 22.53 -11.42 -37.78
C LEU A 17 23.00 -12.27 -36.59
N PHE A 18 22.95 -13.60 -36.70
CA PHE A 18 23.40 -14.52 -35.65
C PHE A 18 24.86 -14.97 -35.80
N ALA A 19 25.52 -14.64 -36.90
CA ALA A 19 26.85 -15.15 -37.24
C ALA A 19 28.00 -14.16 -36.97
N LEU A 20 27.73 -12.92 -36.57
CA LEU A 20 28.76 -11.91 -36.33
C LEU A 20 29.05 -11.71 -34.83
N PRO A 21 30.32 -11.73 -34.39
CA PRO A 21 30.67 -11.60 -32.99
C PRO A 21 30.39 -10.17 -32.48
N LEU A 22 29.68 -10.08 -31.35
CA LEU A 22 29.24 -8.87 -30.61
C LEU A 22 30.38 -7.94 -30.12
N LYS A 23 31.60 -8.02 -30.66
CA LYS A 23 32.79 -7.32 -30.16
C LYS A 23 33.24 -6.09 -30.97
N VAL A 24 32.48 -5.63 -31.98
CA VAL A 24 32.90 -4.53 -32.87
C VAL A 24 31.90 -3.36 -32.91
N LEU A 25 31.02 -3.21 -31.92
CA LEU A 25 30.10 -2.05 -31.81
C LEU A 25 30.56 -1.02 -30.75
N ALA A 26 31.87 -0.78 -30.70
CA ALA A 26 32.47 0.32 -29.94
C ALA A 26 33.34 1.20 -30.86
N GLU A 27 32.96 1.30 -32.14
CA GLU A 27 33.46 2.35 -33.02
C GLU A 27 32.57 3.58 -32.82
N THR A 28 33.23 4.67 -32.43
CA THR A 28 32.66 5.98 -32.15
C THR A 28 31.73 6.42 -33.26
N CYS A 29 30.49 6.77 -32.90
CA CYS A 29 29.54 7.44 -33.77
C CYS A 29 30.19 8.74 -34.30
N GLU A 30 30.79 8.68 -35.49
CA GLU A 30 31.02 9.88 -36.28
C GLU A 30 29.66 10.42 -36.71
N THR A 31 29.46 11.70 -36.40
CA THR A 31 28.24 12.45 -36.65
C THR A 31 28.12 12.83 -38.12
N ASP A 32 27.83 11.86 -38.97
CA ASP A 32 27.41 12.15 -40.34
C ASP A 32 25.88 12.21 -40.40
N ASN A 33 25.38 13.41 -40.72
CA ASN A 33 23.99 13.83 -40.92
C ASN A 33 23.16 14.18 -39.68
N SER A 34 23.67 15.09 -38.85
CA SER A 34 22.96 15.72 -37.71
C SER A 34 21.90 16.77 -38.09
N PHE A 35 21.72 17.10 -39.38
CA PHE A 35 20.75 18.13 -39.79
C PHE A 35 19.33 17.59 -40.04
N PHE A 36 19.17 16.32 -40.45
CA PHE A 36 17.86 15.74 -40.80
C PHE A 36 17.25 14.83 -39.73
N ASN A 37 18.05 14.27 -38.80
CA ASN A 37 17.53 13.37 -37.75
C ASN A 37 16.87 14.12 -36.57
N MET A 38 17.36 15.30 -36.22
CA MET A 38 16.76 16.15 -35.17
C MET A 38 15.31 16.56 -35.47
N PRO A 39 14.96 17.09 -36.66
CA PRO A 39 13.58 17.46 -36.96
C PRO A 39 12.62 16.26 -36.98
N LEU A 40 13.05 15.08 -37.41
CA LEU A 40 12.22 13.87 -37.40
C LEU A 40 11.83 13.44 -35.97
N LEU A 41 12.79 13.47 -35.03
CA LEU A 41 12.54 13.14 -33.63
C LEU A 41 11.59 14.14 -32.96
N PHE A 42 11.70 15.44 -33.27
CA PHE A 42 10.75 16.44 -32.82
C PHE A 42 9.33 16.19 -33.34
N VAL A 43 9.19 15.80 -34.61
CA VAL A 43 7.88 15.46 -35.19
C VAL A 43 7.27 14.24 -34.48
N ILE A 44 8.04 13.18 -34.23
CA ILE A 44 7.56 11.99 -33.51
C ILE A 44 7.17 12.34 -32.07
N ALA A 45 7.97 13.14 -31.38
CA ALA A 45 7.68 13.59 -30.01
C ALA A 45 6.41 14.44 -29.94
N LEU A 46 6.20 15.35 -30.90
CA LEU A 46 4.98 16.16 -31.00
C LEU A 46 3.75 15.31 -31.30
N ILE A 47 3.86 14.31 -32.20
CA ILE A 47 2.77 13.36 -32.47
C ILE A 47 2.46 12.53 -31.23
N GLY A 48 3.47 12.01 -30.53
CA GLY A 48 3.30 11.27 -29.28
C GLY A 48 2.64 12.11 -28.18
N ALA A 49 3.06 13.37 -28.01
CA ALA A 49 2.50 14.28 -27.02
C ALA A 49 1.04 14.68 -27.34
N THR A 50 0.73 14.94 -28.61
CA THR A 50 -0.63 15.29 -29.04
C THR A 50 -1.58 14.11 -28.93
N VAL A 51 -1.20 12.93 -29.43
CA VAL A 51 -2.03 11.72 -29.38
C VAL A 51 -2.18 11.22 -27.94
N GLY A 52 -1.09 11.15 -27.17
CA GLY A 52 -1.12 10.76 -25.76
C GLY A 52 -1.92 11.73 -24.89
N GLY A 53 -1.80 13.04 -25.14
CA GLY A 53 -2.57 14.07 -24.47
C GLY A 53 -4.07 13.99 -24.79
N LEU A 54 -4.44 13.72 -26.04
CA LEU A 54 -5.83 13.58 -26.47
C LEU A 54 -6.48 12.32 -25.86
N LEU A 55 -5.80 11.17 -25.92
CA LEU A 55 -6.24 9.91 -25.32
C LEU A 55 -6.39 10.03 -23.79
N ALA A 56 -5.45 10.69 -23.11
CA ALA A 56 -5.54 10.93 -21.68
C ALA A 56 -6.73 11.83 -21.31
N ARG A 57 -7.01 12.86 -22.11
CA ARG A 57 -8.19 13.72 -21.94
C ARG A 57 -9.49 12.96 -22.17
N GLN A 58 -9.54 12.09 -23.19
CA GLN A 58 -10.71 11.25 -23.46
C GLN A 58 -10.99 10.28 -22.30
N ARG A 59 -9.97 9.55 -21.83
CA ARG A 59 -10.10 8.65 -20.67
C ARG A 59 -10.54 9.37 -19.40
N ARG A 60 -10.02 10.57 -19.14
CA ARG A 60 -10.45 11.40 -18.01
C ARG A 60 -11.92 11.82 -18.13
N GLY A 61 -12.39 12.14 -19.33
CA GLY A 61 -13.80 12.45 -19.61
C GLY A 61 -14.71 11.25 -19.36
N GLU A 62 -14.34 10.08 -19.88
CA GLU A 62 -15.07 8.82 -19.67
C GLU A 62 -15.12 8.44 -18.18
N LEU A 63 -13.99 8.50 -17.47
CA LEU A 63 -13.94 8.26 -16.02
C LEU A 63 -14.83 9.21 -15.24
N LYS A 64 -14.83 10.50 -15.60
CA LYS A 64 -15.66 11.50 -14.93
C LYS A 64 -17.15 11.20 -15.15
N ARG A 65 -17.54 10.88 -16.39
CA ARG A 65 -18.91 10.45 -16.71
C ARG A 65 -19.31 9.19 -15.95
N LEU A 66 -18.44 8.17 -15.90
CA LEU A 66 -18.71 6.93 -15.20
C LEU A 66 -18.89 7.16 -13.69
N ASN A 67 -18.08 8.03 -13.09
CA ASN A 67 -18.17 8.39 -11.68
C ASN A 67 -19.45 9.18 -11.36
N ASP A 68 -19.83 10.12 -12.24
CA ASP A 68 -21.08 10.87 -12.10
C ASP A 68 -22.30 9.95 -12.27
N GLN A 69 -22.26 8.99 -13.21
CA GLN A 69 -23.27 7.93 -13.33
C GLN A 69 -23.35 7.08 -12.07
N LEU A 70 -22.21 6.66 -11.51
CA LEU A 70 -22.17 5.89 -10.26
C LEU A 70 -22.82 6.67 -9.10
N ARG A 71 -22.54 7.98 -9.01
CA ARG A 71 -23.16 8.86 -8.02
C ARG A 71 -24.67 8.96 -8.22
N GLN A 72 -25.13 9.09 -9.46
CA GLN A 72 -26.55 9.12 -9.77
C GLN A 72 -27.24 7.79 -9.44
N ILE A 73 -26.62 6.65 -9.78
CA ILE A 73 -27.11 5.31 -9.42
C ILE A 73 -27.18 5.17 -7.90
N ASN A 74 -26.13 5.54 -7.18
CA ASN A 74 -26.13 5.50 -5.72
C ASN A 74 -27.18 6.43 -5.10
N ALA A 75 -27.42 7.60 -5.69
CA ALA A 75 -28.48 8.51 -5.27
C ALA A 75 -29.88 7.95 -5.59
N ALA A 76 -30.06 7.32 -6.75
CA ALA A 76 -31.30 6.68 -7.17
C ALA A 76 -31.62 5.46 -6.30
N LEU A 77 -30.65 4.59 -6.03
CA LEU A 77 -30.78 3.46 -5.10
C LEU A 77 -31.11 3.93 -3.69
N ARG A 78 -30.55 5.05 -3.21
CA ARG A 78 -30.95 5.64 -1.93
C ARG A 78 -32.38 6.17 -1.95
N ARG A 79 -32.84 6.78 -3.05
CA ARG A 79 -34.23 7.23 -3.20
C ARG A 79 -35.19 6.05 -3.29
N GLN A 80 -34.82 5.02 -4.04
CA GLN A 80 -35.59 3.79 -4.20
C GLN A 80 -35.65 3.04 -2.88
N ALA A 81 -34.54 2.87 -2.17
CA ALA A 81 -34.53 2.35 -0.81
C ALA A 81 -35.38 3.19 0.14
N LYS A 82 -35.44 4.52 -0.04
CA LYS A 82 -36.31 5.41 0.76
C LYS A 82 -37.81 5.27 0.42
N ILE A 83 -38.13 4.80 -0.79
CA ILE A 83 -39.50 4.57 -1.27
C ILE A 83 -39.94 3.12 -0.93
N GLU A 84 -39.07 2.13 -1.10
CA GLU A 84 -39.27 0.72 -0.71
C GLU A 84 -39.19 0.54 0.81
N SER A 85 -38.47 1.42 1.53
CA SER A 85 -38.52 1.52 2.99
C SER A 85 -39.81 2.15 3.51
N TYR A 86 -40.80 2.43 2.66
CA TYR A 86 -42.17 2.67 3.11
C TYR A 86 -42.81 1.32 3.53
N ALA A 87 -42.16 0.63 4.46
CA ALA A 87 -42.84 -0.18 5.44
C ALA A 87 -43.48 0.83 6.41
N PRO A 88 -44.80 1.07 6.36
CA PRO A 88 -45.45 2.22 7.00
C PRO A 88 -45.30 2.25 8.54
N ASN A 89 -44.78 1.16 9.14
CA ASN A 89 -44.57 1.01 10.58
C ASN A 89 -43.09 1.04 10.99
N LEU A 90 -42.13 1.26 10.07
CA LEU A 90 -40.72 1.37 10.39
C LEU A 90 -40.18 2.75 9.97
N SER A 91 -40.00 3.60 10.97
CA SER A 91 -39.29 4.87 10.82
C SER A 91 -37.79 4.61 10.74
N TYR A 92 -37.21 4.66 9.54
CA TYR A 92 -35.75 4.59 9.38
C TYR A 92 -35.13 5.95 9.75
N ALA A 93 -34.28 5.94 10.77
CA ALA A 93 -33.52 7.12 11.18
C ALA A 93 -32.49 7.51 10.08
N PRO A 94 -32.33 8.81 9.78
CA PRO A 94 -31.34 9.25 8.81
C PRO A 94 -29.94 8.94 9.32
N VAL A 95 -29.05 8.44 8.44
CA VAL A 95 -27.61 8.32 8.73
C VAL A 95 -26.98 9.72 8.72
N GLY A 96 -27.30 10.51 9.74
CA GLY A 96 -26.40 11.54 10.25
C GLY A 96 -25.24 10.85 10.97
N ARG A 97 -24.19 11.59 11.34
CA ARG A 97 -23.30 11.12 12.42
C ARG A 97 -24.21 10.66 13.55
N MET A 98 -24.12 9.39 13.92
CA MET A 98 -24.73 8.90 15.15
C MET A 98 -24.28 9.88 16.25
N PRO A 99 -25.20 10.49 17.02
CA PRO A 99 -24.83 10.89 18.36
C PRO A 99 -24.29 9.62 19.04
N ASP A 100 -23.17 9.73 19.75
CA ASP A 100 -22.66 8.66 20.60
C ASP A 100 -23.72 8.35 21.67
N ALA A 101 -24.71 7.55 21.30
CA ALA A 101 -25.84 7.19 22.13
C ALA A 101 -26.02 5.67 22.01
N GLU A 102 -25.26 5.01 22.88
CA GLU A 102 -25.60 3.75 23.54
C GLU A 102 -25.60 2.49 22.65
N VAL A 103 -24.48 2.26 21.97
CA VAL A 103 -23.89 0.93 22.16
C VAL A 103 -23.47 0.91 23.62
N ILE A 104 -23.88 -0.08 24.41
CA ILE A 104 -23.28 -0.33 25.73
C ILE A 104 -21.82 -0.75 25.46
N VAL A 105 -20.99 0.23 25.10
CA VAL A 105 -19.55 0.08 25.02
C VAL A 105 -19.12 0.24 26.46
N ASP A 106 -18.50 -0.80 27.02
CA ASP A 106 -17.84 -0.67 28.30
C ASP A 106 -17.02 0.63 28.28
N PRO A 107 -17.18 1.54 29.26
CA PRO A 107 -16.53 2.85 29.20
C PRO A 107 -15.01 2.73 29.05
N LYS A 108 -14.44 1.64 29.57
CA LYS A 108 -13.03 1.26 29.42
C LYS A 108 -12.64 0.90 27.97
N LYS A 109 -13.54 0.28 27.21
CA LYS A 109 -13.31 -0.09 25.81
C LYS A 109 -13.36 1.14 24.89
N GLU A 110 -14.25 2.09 25.17
CA GLU A 110 -14.25 3.37 24.47
C GLU A 110 -12.98 4.19 24.77
N GLU A 111 -12.57 4.22 26.04
CA GLU A 111 -11.32 4.84 26.46
C GLU A 111 -10.13 4.21 25.72
N LEU A 112 -10.04 2.88 25.66
CA LEU A 112 -9.02 2.14 24.93
C LEU A 112 -8.93 2.56 23.44
N ILE A 113 -10.06 2.58 22.74
CA ILE A 113 -10.11 2.95 21.32
C ILE A 113 -9.66 4.41 21.14
N THR A 114 -10.06 5.29 22.04
CA THR A 114 -9.66 6.70 22.04
C THR A 114 -8.16 6.85 22.23
N LYS A 115 -7.57 6.12 23.20
CA LYS A 115 -6.13 6.08 23.45
C LYS A 115 -5.34 5.62 22.22
N LEU A 116 -5.79 4.55 21.56
CA LEU A 116 -5.17 4.07 20.32
C LEU A 116 -5.24 5.09 19.17
N ARG A 117 -6.36 5.81 19.05
CA ARG A 117 -6.54 6.87 18.05
C ARG A 117 -5.62 8.05 18.32
N MET A 118 -5.51 8.48 19.58
CA MET A 118 -4.60 9.54 20.01
C MET A 118 -3.13 9.17 19.76
N GLY A 119 -2.72 7.95 20.11
CA GLY A 119 -1.37 7.46 19.82
C GLY A 119 -1.02 7.52 18.32
N LYS A 120 -1.94 7.12 17.44
CA LYS A 120 -1.76 7.24 15.98
C LYS A 120 -1.67 8.69 15.51
N ASN A 121 -2.48 9.58 16.06
CA ASN A 121 -2.43 11.01 15.74
C ASN A 121 -1.08 11.62 16.16
N HIS A 122 -0.59 11.32 17.37
CA HIS A 122 0.71 11.79 17.83
C HIS A 122 1.88 11.23 17.00
N LEU A 123 1.81 9.97 16.55
CA LEU A 123 2.79 9.44 15.59
C LEU A 123 2.82 10.25 14.29
N ARG A 124 1.64 10.57 13.73
CA ARG A 124 1.56 11.40 12.50
C ARG A 124 2.14 12.79 12.70
N ASN A 125 1.98 13.36 13.89
CA ASN A 125 2.47 14.69 14.25
C ASN A 125 3.94 14.69 14.73
N GLN A 126 4.65 13.55 14.68
CA GLN A 126 6.01 13.38 15.20
C GLN A 126 6.17 13.65 16.71
N GLU A 127 5.08 13.62 17.47
CA GLU A 127 5.10 13.74 18.94
C GLU A 127 5.33 12.36 19.58
N LEU A 128 6.54 11.83 19.41
CA LEU A 128 6.85 10.42 19.65
C LEU A 128 6.70 9.97 21.11
N GLU A 129 7.05 10.85 22.06
CA GLU A 129 6.92 10.54 23.49
C GLU A 129 5.45 10.48 23.93
N LYS A 130 4.62 11.42 23.45
CA LYS A 130 3.17 11.41 23.69
C LYS A 130 2.54 10.17 23.07
N ALA A 131 2.92 9.82 21.84
CA ALA A 131 2.45 8.60 21.20
C ALA A 131 2.78 7.35 22.04
N PHE A 132 4.00 7.26 22.57
CA PHE A 132 4.41 6.17 23.44
C PHE A 132 3.54 6.08 24.71
N LEU A 133 3.27 7.21 25.37
CA LEU A 133 2.42 7.25 26.56
C LEU A 133 0.99 6.81 26.28
N GLU A 134 0.38 7.29 25.18
CA GLU A 134 -0.97 6.90 24.79
C GLU A 134 -1.07 5.41 24.45
N PHE A 135 -0.11 4.85 23.70
CA PHE A 135 -0.09 3.42 23.42
C PHE A 135 0.21 2.57 24.66
N LYS A 136 0.99 3.09 25.63
CA LYS A 136 1.26 2.40 26.89
C LYS A 136 0.00 2.29 27.74
N ALA A 137 -0.78 3.38 27.83
CA ALA A 137 -2.08 3.37 28.49
C ALA A 137 -3.06 2.42 27.79
N ALA A 138 -3.12 2.46 26.44
CA ALA A 138 -3.93 1.53 25.66
C ALA A 138 -3.54 0.06 25.92
N LEU A 139 -2.25 -0.26 26.00
CA LEU A 139 -1.80 -1.63 26.28
C LEU A 139 -2.27 -2.12 27.66
N GLN A 140 -2.23 -1.26 28.68
CA GLN A 140 -2.70 -1.60 30.02
C GLN A 140 -4.21 -1.84 30.05
N LEU A 141 -4.98 -0.99 29.37
CA LEU A 141 -6.43 -1.14 29.25
C LEU A 141 -6.82 -2.41 28.49
N ALA A 142 -6.17 -2.68 27.34
CA ALA A 142 -6.44 -3.88 26.55
C ALA A 142 -6.19 -5.17 27.35
N LYS A 143 -5.11 -5.22 28.13
CA LYS A 143 -4.82 -6.34 29.04
C LYS A 143 -5.88 -6.50 30.13
N ALA A 144 -6.31 -5.39 30.74
CA ALA A 144 -7.35 -5.42 31.77
C ALA A 144 -8.70 -5.89 31.24
N LEU A 145 -8.97 -5.66 29.95
CA LEU A 145 -10.18 -6.11 29.25
C LEU A 145 -10.05 -7.51 28.64
N GLY A 146 -8.86 -8.11 28.61
CA GLY A 146 -8.61 -9.37 27.92
C GLY A 146 -8.74 -9.30 26.39
N ASP A 147 -8.65 -8.10 25.81
CA ASP A 147 -8.79 -7.90 24.36
C ASP A 147 -7.43 -8.05 23.67
N HIS A 148 -7.11 -9.27 23.24
CA HIS A 148 -5.83 -9.58 22.58
C HIS A 148 -5.65 -8.87 21.23
N VAL A 149 -6.73 -8.52 20.53
CA VAL A 149 -6.66 -7.81 19.24
C VAL A 149 -6.17 -6.37 19.47
N GLU A 150 -6.76 -5.69 20.44
CA GLU A 150 -6.34 -4.34 20.80
C GLU A 150 -4.99 -4.33 21.56
N GLU A 151 -4.66 -5.38 22.31
CA GLU A 151 -3.33 -5.54 22.92
C GLU A 151 -2.23 -5.58 21.85
N LYS A 152 -2.43 -6.36 20.76
CA LYS A 152 -1.48 -6.40 19.62
C LYS A 152 -1.34 -5.04 18.95
N LYS A 153 -2.45 -4.31 18.75
CA LYS A 153 -2.42 -2.97 18.14
C LYS A 153 -1.64 -1.97 19.01
N ALA A 154 -1.86 -2.00 20.32
CA ALA A 154 -1.14 -1.14 21.27
C ALA A 154 0.37 -1.48 21.31
N ALA A 155 0.72 -2.76 21.37
CA ALA A 155 2.11 -3.22 21.34
C ALA A 155 2.85 -2.78 20.06
N ARG A 156 2.20 -2.93 18.90
CA ARG A 156 2.73 -2.45 17.61
C ARG A 156 2.94 -0.94 17.61
N GLY A 157 1.99 -0.18 18.16
CA GLY A 157 2.10 1.27 18.33
C GLY A 157 3.30 1.67 19.17
N LEU A 158 3.54 0.98 20.30
CA LEU A 158 4.73 1.19 21.15
C LEU A 158 6.03 0.91 20.40
N GLY A 159 6.09 -0.20 19.67
CA GLY A 159 7.24 -0.56 18.84
C GLY A 159 7.54 0.52 17.79
N ALA A 160 6.51 0.99 17.09
CA ALA A 160 6.63 2.06 16.09
C ALA A 160 7.08 3.41 16.70
N SER A 161 6.54 3.78 17.88
CA SER A 161 6.97 4.97 18.60
C SER A 161 8.44 4.91 18.98
N LEU A 162 8.92 3.77 19.48
CA LEU A 162 10.32 3.59 19.86
C LEU A 162 11.27 3.51 18.66
N GLN A 163 10.85 2.88 17.57
CA GLN A 163 11.58 2.89 16.29
C GLN A 163 11.85 4.31 15.83
N ARG A 164 10.83 5.17 15.80
CA ARG A 164 10.98 6.57 15.40
C ARG A 164 11.83 7.40 16.36
N GLN A 165 11.97 6.96 17.62
CA GLN A 165 12.87 7.58 18.61
C GLN A 165 14.33 7.07 18.49
N GLY A 166 14.62 6.12 17.59
CA GLY A 166 15.92 5.45 17.50
C GLY A 166 16.19 4.41 18.59
N LYS A 167 15.18 4.06 19.40
CA LYS A 167 15.28 3.07 20.50
C LYS A 167 14.99 1.65 20.00
N TYR A 168 15.78 1.20 19.02
CA TYR A 168 15.51 -0.04 18.28
C TYR A 168 15.50 -1.30 19.15
N LYS A 169 16.40 -1.41 20.13
CA LYS A 169 16.43 -2.57 21.06
C LYS A 169 15.15 -2.71 21.88
N GLU A 170 14.54 -1.58 22.27
CA GLU A 170 13.28 -1.59 23.01
C GLU A 170 12.10 -1.86 22.07
N ALA A 171 12.13 -1.30 20.86
CA ALA A 171 11.10 -1.54 19.86
C ALA A 171 10.98 -3.03 19.50
N ILE A 172 12.11 -3.74 19.36
CA ILE A 172 12.14 -5.19 19.12
C ILE A 172 11.35 -5.93 20.20
N LYS A 173 11.46 -5.55 21.47
CA LYS A 173 10.71 -6.22 22.55
C LYS A 173 9.20 -6.11 22.36
N PHE A 174 8.71 -4.94 21.92
CA PHE A 174 7.28 -4.74 21.70
C PHE A 174 6.77 -5.41 20.43
N HIS A 175 7.57 -5.42 19.36
CA HIS A 175 7.22 -6.17 18.14
C HIS A 175 7.26 -7.69 18.38
N SER A 176 8.22 -8.20 19.16
CA SER A 176 8.24 -9.61 19.59
C SER A 176 7.03 -9.96 20.44
N LYS A 177 6.56 -9.03 21.29
CA LYS A 177 5.32 -9.22 22.05
C LYS A 177 4.09 -9.39 21.15
N VAL A 178 4.04 -8.72 19.98
CA VAL A 178 2.97 -8.95 19.00
C VAL A 178 2.97 -10.40 18.52
N LEU A 179 4.14 -10.98 18.25
CA LEU A 179 4.29 -12.38 17.86
C LEU A 179 3.87 -13.34 18.98
N GLU A 180 4.25 -13.04 20.22
CA GLU A 180 3.84 -13.83 21.40
C GLU A 180 2.32 -13.87 21.57
N ILE A 181 1.65 -12.71 21.47
CA ILE A 181 0.19 -12.63 21.58
C ILE A 181 -0.49 -13.36 20.41
N ALA A 182 0.01 -13.19 19.19
CA ALA A 182 -0.53 -13.84 18.01
C ALA A 182 -0.46 -15.38 18.12
N ASN A 183 0.68 -15.91 18.56
CA ASN A 183 0.86 -17.34 18.81
C ASN A 183 -0.06 -17.85 19.94
N GLY A 184 -0.21 -17.09 21.03
CA GLY A 184 -1.07 -17.47 22.15
C GLY A 184 -2.56 -17.46 21.82
N ALA A 185 -3.00 -16.55 20.94
CA ALA A 185 -4.39 -16.42 20.51
C ALA A 185 -4.75 -17.30 19.29
N GLY A 186 -3.77 -17.92 18.63
CA GLY A 186 -3.97 -18.66 17.39
C GLY A 186 -4.43 -17.78 16.22
N GLU A 187 -4.07 -16.49 16.24
CA GLU A 187 -4.51 -15.51 15.25
C GLU A 187 -3.31 -14.94 14.48
N ASP A 188 -3.28 -15.20 13.17
CA ASP A 188 -2.16 -14.82 12.30
C ASP A 188 -2.09 -13.32 11.94
N SER A 189 -3.08 -12.54 12.38
CA SER A 189 -3.16 -11.10 12.13
C SER A 189 -2.01 -10.33 12.80
N GLY A 190 -1.23 -9.62 11.96
CA GLY A 190 -0.14 -8.73 12.38
C GLY A 190 1.22 -9.42 12.57
N ILE A 191 1.33 -10.74 12.34
CA ILE A 191 2.60 -11.47 12.42
C ILE A 191 3.57 -11.00 11.33
N THR A 192 3.09 -10.90 10.10
CA THR A 192 3.89 -10.49 8.94
C THR A 192 4.48 -9.10 9.15
N GLU A 193 3.67 -8.11 9.53
CA GLU A 193 4.15 -6.76 9.88
C GLU A 193 5.19 -6.76 11.01
N ALA A 194 5.01 -7.60 12.04
CA ALA A 194 5.94 -7.67 13.17
C ALA A 194 7.32 -8.22 12.76
N TYR A 195 7.38 -9.24 11.89
CA TYR A 195 8.67 -9.73 11.38
C TYR A 195 9.41 -8.68 10.57
N GLY A 196 8.73 -7.97 9.67
CA GLY A 196 9.33 -6.86 8.93
C GLY A 196 9.86 -5.76 9.85
N ALA A 197 9.06 -5.35 10.84
CA ALA A 197 9.46 -4.30 11.78
C ALA A 197 10.65 -4.71 12.68
N ILE A 198 10.74 -5.98 13.09
CA ILE A 198 11.91 -6.49 13.83
C ILE A 198 13.15 -6.51 12.93
N ALA A 199 13.00 -6.93 11.68
CA ALA A 199 14.09 -6.93 10.72
C ALA A 199 14.62 -5.51 10.49
N ASP A 200 13.74 -4.54 10.27
CA ASP A 200 14.09 -3.11 10.14
C ASP A 200 14.88 -2.61 11.38
N CYS A 201 14.43 -2.96 12.59
CA CYS A 201 15.16 -2.62 13.80
C CYS A 201 16.57 -3.21 13.87
N TYR A 202 16.76 -4.45 13.42
CA TYR A 202 18.09 -5.07 13.40
C TYR A 202 18.99 -4.46 12.33
N THR A 203 18.44 -4.09 11.19
CA THR A 203 19.15 -3.34 10.14
C THR A 203 19.71 -2.02 10.69
N GLU A 204 18.87 -1.26 11.40
CA GLU A 204 19.28 0.01 12.03
C GLU A 204 20.30 -0.17 13.16
N LEU A 205 20.33 -1.33 13.81
CA LEU A 205 21.35 -1.68 14.80
C LEU A 205 22.66 -2.20 14.19
N GLY A 206 22.70 -2.42 12.87
CA GLY A 206 23.85 -2.98 12.15
C GLY A 206 23.99 -4.51 12.25
N ASP A 207 23.04 -5.21 12.87
CA ASP A 207 23.05 -6.67 12.97
C ASP A 207 22.37 -7.30 11.74
N LEU A 208 23.08 -7.26 10.62
CA LEU A 208 22.55 -7.68 9.31
C LEU A 208 22.25 -9.19 9.26
N GLU A 209 22.96 -10.01 10.03
CA GLU A 209 22.72 -11.45 10.07
C GLU A 209 21.34 -11.75 10.69
N LYS A 210 21.01 -11.10 11.82
CA LYS A 210 19.68 -11.24 12.42
C LYS A 210 18.61 -10.60 11.55
N ALA A 211 18.87 -9.42 10.98
CA ALA A 211 17.92 -8.77 10.08
C ALA A 211 17.54 -9.68 8.91
N GLY A 212 18.52 -10.30 8.25
CA GLY A 212 18.29 -11.26 7.15
C GLY A 212 17.37 -12.42 7.56
N LYS A 213 17.64 -13.06 8.71
CA LYS A 213 16.80 -14.16 9.22
C LYS A 213 15.34 -13.74 9.47
N PHE A 214 15.10 -12.48 9.86
CA PHE A 214 13.74 -11.97 10.06
C PHE A 214 13.08 -11.54 8.75
N TYR A 215 13.83 -10.98 7.80
CA TYR A 215 13.32 -10.71 6.45
C TYR A 215 12.96 -12.00 5.71
N ASP A 216 13.74 -13.08 5.84
CA ASP A 216 13.40 -14.37 5.24
C ASP A 216 12.05 -14.88 5.75
N LYS A 217 11.79 -14.75 7.06
CA LYS A 217 10.49 -15.10 7.66
C LYS A 217 9.36 -14.20 7.19
N TYR A 218 9.63 -12.91 7.02
CA TYR A 218 8.67 -11.95 6.49
C TYR A 218 8.27 -12.30 5.05
N ILE A 219 9.24 -12.54 4.16
CA ILE A 219 9.02 -12.91 2.76
C ILE A 219 8.29 -14.25 2.67
N ALA A 220 8.74 -15.26 3.41
CA ALA A 220 8.11 -16.58 3.42
C ALA A 220 6.64 -16.56 3.91
N ARG A 221 6.21 -15.52 4.63
CA ARG A 221 4.80 -15.30 4.97
C ARG A 221 4.04 -14.55 3.89
N LEU A 222 4.64 -13.54 3.27
CA LEU A 222 4.03 -12.83 2.13
C LEU A 222 3.74 -13.76 0.94
N GLU A 223 4.55 -14.80 0.74
CA GLU A 223 4.33 -15.79 -0.33
C GLU A 223 3.17 -16.76 -0.03
N LYS A 224 2.72 -16.83 1.23
CA LYS A 224 1.64 -17.74 1.67
C LYS A 224 0.27 -17.08 1.74
N ASP A 225 0.23 -15.75 1.83
CA ASP A 225 -0.99 -14.93 1.89
C ASP A 225 -1.53 -14.65 0.47
#